data_AF-A0A6J6AHK8-F1
#
_entry.id   AF-A0A6J6AHK8-F1
#
_cell.length_a   1.000
_cell.length_b   1.000
_cell.length_c   1.000
_cell.angle_alpha   90.00
_cell.angle_beta   90.00
_cell.angle_gamma   90.00
#
_symmetry.space_group_name_H-M   'P 1'
#
loop_
_entity.id
_entity.type
_entity.pdbx_description
1 polymer ?
#
loop_
_entity_poly.entity_id
_entity_poly.type
_entity_poly.pdbx_seq_one_letter_code
_entity_poly.pdbx_strand_id
1 'polypeptide(L)'
;MRWWANLDHRRIPRPREVLFHFLIFLTLTTVALAQPLLQLYGNNLTVFSAAQLQGIRVAFFGGLVICVPPLIFIAIEVVVSALLPMHRQLVHRVLVFIAFWLVMLLIFRSAPLGPWPLAFVLTAVAAFGSIRAYIRWSAVMSWIRAMSPMA
;
A
#
# COMPACT_ATOMS: atom_id res chain seq x y z
N MET A 1 -19.37 16.31 14.84
CA MET A 1 -18.71 16.21 16.17
C MET A 1 -17.44 15.36 16.04
N ARG A 2 -16.39 15.78 16.73
CA ARG A 2 -14.97 15.45 16.60
C ARG A 2 -14.65 13.96 16.88
N TRP A 3 -14.90 13.03 15.94
CA TRP A 3 -14.53 11.60 16.12
C TRP A 3 -13.01 11.34 16.11
N TRP A 4 -12.21 12.38 15.85
CA TRP A 4 -10.75 12.40 16.05
C TRP A 4 -10.34 12.71 17.50
N ALA A 5 -11.29 13.04 18.39
CA ALA A 5 -11.02 13.42 19.78
C ALA A 5 -10.92 12.23 20.76
N ASN A 6 -11.28 11.02 20.33
CA ASN A 6 -10.83 9.80 21.00
C ASN A 6 -9.54 9.34 20.34
N LEU A 7 -8.45 10.04 20.65
CA LEU A 7 -7.12 9.46 20.53
C LEU A 7 -7.07 8.29 21.52
N ASP A 8 -7.48 7.11 21.05
CA ASP A 8 -7.33 5.87 21.80
C ASP A 8 -5.81 5.70 21.99
N HIS A 9 -5.27 6.10 23.15
CA HIS A 9 -3.85 6.05 23.52
C HIS A 9 -3.33 4.61 23.67
N ARG A 10 -4.03 3.63 23.08
CA ARG A 10 -3.67 2.22 23.15
C ARG A 10 -2.39 2.01 22.36
N ARG A 11 -1.40 1.43 23.04
CA ARG A 11 -0.12 1.03 22.45
C ARG A 11 -0.29 -0.04 21.35
N ILE A 12 -1.41 -0.78 21.34
CA ILE A 12 -1.63 -1.91 20.44
C ILE A 12 -2.88 -1.68 19.57
N PRO A 13 -2.76 -1.76 18.23
CA PRO A 13 -3.89 -1.68 17.29
C PRO A 13 -4.86 -2.86 17.44
N ARG A 14 -6.15 -2.65 17.15
CA ARG A 14 -7.12 -3.76 17.17
C ARG A 14 -6.84 -4.73 16.01
N PRO A 15 -7.01 -6.06 16.18
CA PRO A 15 -6.74 -7.03 15.10
C PRO A 15 -7.48 -6.73 13.80
N ARG A 16 -8.74 -6.28 13.90
CA ARG A 16 -9.57 -5.90 12.74
C ARG A 16 -9.00 -4.69 11.98
N GLU A 17 -8.40 -3.75 12.69
CA GLU A 17 -7.81 -2.55 12.11
C GLU A 17 -6.49 -2.88 11.40
N VAL A 18 -5.64 -3.68 12.04
CA VAL A 18 -4.41 -4.21 11.44
C VAL A 18 -4.73 -4.98 10.15
N LEU A 19 -5.75 -5.85 10.19
CA LEU A 19 -6.19 -6.59 9.01
C LEU A 19 -6.64 -5.66 7.89
N PHE A 20 -7.40 -4.60 8.20
CA PHE A 20 -7.83 -3.64 7.19
C PHE A 20 -6.65 -2.86 6.59
N HIS A 21 -5.69 -2.41 7.40
CA HIS A 21 -4.48 -1.74 6.91
C HIS A 21 -3.61 -2.68 6.07
N PHE A 22 -3.45 -3.93 6.52
CA PHE A 22 -2.77 -4.97 5.75
C PHE A 22 -3.43 -5.18 4.38
N LEU A 23 -4.75 -5.26 4.31
CA LEU A 23 -5.47 -5.42 3.05
C LEU A 23 -5.26 -4.22 2.12
N ILE A 24 -5.22 -2.99 2.64
CA ILE A 24 -4.89 -1.79 1.85
C ILE A 24 -3.49 -1.92 1.26
N PHE A 25 -2.49 -2.26 2.09
CA PHE A 25 -1.13 -2.45 1.61
C PHE A 25 -1.07 -3.58 0.58
N LEU A 26 -1.71 -4.71 0.85
CA LEU A 26 -1.76 -5.86 -0.04
C LEU A 26 -2.32 -5.47 -1.41
N THR A 27 -3.44 -4.75 -1.45
CA THR A 27 -4.03 -4.28 -2.71
C THR A 27 -3.05 -3.37 -3.47
N LEU A 28 -2.49 -2.34 -2.82
CA LEU A 28 -1.62 -1.38 -3.48
C LEU A 28 -0.31 -2.00 -3.94
N THR A 29 0.32 -2.84 -3.13
CA THR A 29 1.57 -3.54 -3.49
C THR A 29 1.34 -4.58 -4.57
N THR A 30 0.20 -5.30 -4.54
CA THR A 30 -0.17 -6.24 -5.61
C THR A 30 -0.30 -5.49 -6.93
N VAL A 31 -1.05 -4.38 -6.96
CA VAL A 31 -1.20 -3.57 -8.18
C VAL A 31 0.16 -3.08 -8.67
N ALA A 32 0.99 -2.53 -7.77
CA ALA A 32 2.29 -1.98 -8.14
C ALA A 32 3.31 -3.03 -8.65
N LEU A 33 3.24 -4.27 -8.16
CA LEU A 33 4.29 -5.27 -8.39
C LEU A 33 3.88 -6.40 -9.33
N ALA A 34 2.60 -6.81 -9.33
CA ALA A 34 2.16 -7.96 -10.12
C ALA A 34 2.43 -7.75 -11.61
N GLN A 35 2.10 -6.57 -12.15
CA GLN A 35 2.31 -6.30 -13.58
C GLN A 35 3.80 -6.25 -13.96
N PRO A 36 4.69 -5.50 -13.28
CA PRO A 36 6.12 -5.56 -13.57
C PRO A 36 6.72 -6.96 -13.43
N LEU A 37 6.30 -7.73 -12.42
CA LEU A 37 6.80 -9.08 -12.20
C LEU A 37 6.41 -10.02 -13.35
N LEU A 38 5.14 -9.98 -13.76
CA LEU A 38 4.66 -10.74 -14.91
C LEU A 38 5.36 -10.35 -16.20
N GLN A 39 5.69 -9.08 -16.39
CA GLN A 39 6.44 -8.65 -17.57
C GLN A 39 7.91 -9.04 -17.53
N LEU A 40 8.55 -8.92 -16.36
CA LEU A 40 9.96 -9.27 -16.18
C LEU A 40 10.19 -10.76 -16.47
N TYR A 41 9.34 -11.62 -15.93
CA TYR A 41 9.48 -13.07 -16.03
C TYR A 41 8.70 -13.70 -17.18
N GLY A 42 7.57 -13.11 -17.59
CA GLY A 42 6.85 -13.56 -18.78
C GLY A 42 7.67 -13.42 -20.05
N ASN A 43 8.52 -12.39 -20.12
CA ASN A 43 9.45 -12.20 -21.23
C ASN A 43 10.77 -12.99 -21.08
N ASN A 44 11.04 -13.56 -19.90
CA ASN A 44 12.31 -14.25 -19.59
C ASN A 44 12.09 -15.51 -18.75
N LEU A 45 11.25 -16.43 -19.23
CA LEU A 45 10.98 -17.71 -18.55
C LEU A 45 12.25 -18.57 -18.39
N THR A 46 13.28 -18.31 -19.20
CA THR A 46 14.59 -18.95 -19.14
C THR A 46 15.29 -18.77 -17.79
N VAL A 47 14.98 -17.71 -17.04
CA VAL A 47 15.54 -17.48 -15.70
C VAL A 47 15.11 -18.59 -14.74
N PHE A 48 13.86 -19.06 -14.83
CA PHE A 48 13.36 -20.12 -13.96
C PHE A 48 13.82 -21.51 -14.40
N SER A 49 13.93 -21.75 -15.71
CA SER A 49 14.45 -23.02 -16.21
C SER A 49 15.95 -23.18 -15.97
N ALA A 50 16.74 -22.11 -16.10
CA ALA A 50 18.16 -22.10 -15.75
C ALA A 50 18.39 -22.35 -14.25
N ALA A 51 17.50 -21.85 -13.40
CA ALA A 51 17.51 -22.11 -11.96
C ALA A 51 16.92 -23.50 -11.58
N GLN A 52 16.51 -24.32 -12.56
CA GLN A 52 15.84 -25.62 -12.37
C GLN A 52 14.61 -25.55 -11.43
N LEU A 53 13.91 -24.41 -11.43
CA LEU A 53 12.74 -24.22 -10.58
C LEU A 53 11.51 -24.84 -11.21
N GLN A 54 10.87 -25.75 -10.48
CA GLN A 54 9.57 -26.33 -10.83
C GLN A 54 8.47 -25.27 -10.76
N GLY A 55 7.40 -25.43 -11.56
CA GLY A 55 6.31 -24.43 -11.66
C GLY A 55 5.68 -24.03 -10.31
N ILE A 56 5.57 -24.96 -9.35
CA ILE A 56 5.07 -24.65 -8.00
C ILE A 56 6.00 -23.70 -7.23
N ARG A 57 7.32 -23.83 -7.40
CA ARG A 57 8.31 -22.95 -6.77
C ARG A 57 8.28 -21.55 -7.37
N VAL A 58 8.00 -21.45 -8.67
CA VAL A 58 7.79 -20.17 -9.35
C VAL A 58 6.53 -19.47 -8.82
N ALA A 59 5.43 -20.21 -8.64
CA ALA A 59 4.21 -19.66 -8.05
C ALA A 59 4.44 -19.19 -6.60
N PHE A 60 5.17 -19.98 -5.80
CA PHE A 60 5.54 -19.60 -4.44
C PHE A 60 6.40 -18.33 -4.41
N PHE A 61 7.38 -18.22 -5.31
CA PHE A 61 8.19 -17.01 -5.46
C PHE A 61 7.34 -15.79 -5.80
N GLY A 62 6.43 -15.89 -6.77
CA GLY A 62 5.50 -14.80 -7.11
C GLY A 62 4.62 -14.40 -5.91
N GLY A 63 4.10 -15.39 -5.18
CA GLY A 63 3.37 -15.18 -3.93
C GLY A 63 4.20 -14.45 -2.88
N LEU A 64 5.47 -14.82 -2.68
CA LEU A 64 6.37 -14.11 -1.76
C LEU A 64 6.60 -12.67 -2.19
N VAL A 65 6.87 -12.41 -3.47
CA VAL A 65 7.12 -11.03 -3.94
C VAL A 65 5.88 -10.14 -3.78
N ILE A 66 4.68 -10.71 -3.88
CA ILE A 66 3.42 -9.97 -3.65
C ILE A 66 3.12 -9.78 -2.16
N CYS A 67 3.34 -10.80 -1.33
CA CYS A 67 2.96 -10.81 0.08
C CYS A 67 4.01 -10.19 1.02
N VAL A 68 5.30 -10.25 0.69
CA VAL A 68 6.37 -9.72 1.55
C VAL A 68 6.28 -8.19 1.71
N PRO A 69 6.11 -7.38 0.66
CA PRO A 69 6.00 -5.92 0.79
C PRO A 69 4.87 -5.44 1.72
N PRO A 70 3.62 -5.93 1.62
CA PRO A 70 2.57 -5.50 2.52
C PRO A 70 2.78 -6.00 3.97
N LEU A 71 3.43 -7.16 4.15
CA LEU A 71 3.87 -7.63 5.47
C LEU A 71 4.93 -6.70 6.07
N ILE A 72 5.88 -6.22 5.28
CA ILE A 72 6.88 -5.24 5.73
C ILE A 72 6.18 -3.93 6.13
N PHE A 73 5.24 -3.44 5.33
CA PHE A 73 4.55 -2.18 5.60
C PHE A 73 3.73 -2.26 6.89
N ILE A 74 2.96 -3.33 7.10
CA ILE A 74 2.21 -3.49 8.34
C ILE A 74 3.13 -3.71 9.54
N ALA A 75 4.24 -4.44 9.38
CA ALA A 75 5.22 -4.62 10.45
C ALA A 75 5.83 -3.28 10.87
N ILE A 76 6.24 -2.44 9.90
CA ILE A 76 6.73 -1.08 10.16
C ILE A 76 5.64 -0.27 10.87
N GLU A 77 4.40 -0.29 10.38
CA GLU A 77 3.31 0.46 11.00
C GLU A 77 3.11 0.04 12.47
N VAL A 78 3.03 -1.25 12.75
CA VAL A 78 2.81 -1.79 14.10
C VAL A 78 3.99 -1.47 15.02
N VAL A 79 5.23 -1.70 14.58
CA VAL A 79 6.43 -1.44 15.38
C VAL A 79 6.58 0.04 15.68
N VAL A 80 6.48 0.91 14.66
CA VAL A 80 6.62 2.36 14.86
C VAL A 80 5.47 2.91 15.69
N SER A 81 4.24 2.41 15.51
CA SER A 81 3.09 2.83 16.32
C SER A 81 3.18 2.37 17.78
N ALA A 82 3.85 1.25 18.04
CA ALA A 82 4.13 0.79 19.40
C ALA A 82 5.16 1.69 20.12
N LEU A 83 6.17 2.19 19.37
CA LEU A 83 7.20 3.10 19.89
C LEU A 83 6.70 4.55 20.01
N LEU A 84 5.92 5.01 19.02
CA LEU A 84 5.47 6.40 18.86
C LEU A 84 3.93 6.45 18.70
N PRO A 85 3.15 6.08 19.74
CA PRO A 85 1.69 5.96 19.62
C PRO A 85 1.01 7.27 19.22
N MET A 86 1.61 8.41 19.57
CA MET A 86 1.11 9.75 19.20
C MET A 86 1.13 10.00 17.69
N HIS A 87 2.03 9.35 16.94
CA HIS A 87 2.22 9.58 15.51
C HIS A 87 1.65 8.48 14.61
N ARG A 88 0.94 7.50 15.17
CA ARG A 88 0.42 6.34 14.46
C ARG A 88 -0.35 6.67 13.17
N GLN A 89 -1.25 7.66 13.22
CA GLN A 89 -2.02 8.07 12.03
C GLN A 89 -1.13 8.66 10.95
N LEU A 90 -0.07 9.38 11.34
CA LEU A 90 0.89 9.93 10.40
C LEU A 90 1.69 8.81 9.74
N VAL A 91 2.17 7.84 10.52
CA VAL A 91 2.91 6.67 10.03
C VAL A 91 2.10 5.91 9.00
N HIS A 92 0.84 5.58 9.32
CA HIS A 92 -0.05 4.90 8.38
C HIS A 92 -0.23 5.71 7.08
N ARG A 93 -0.49 7.02 7.18
CA ARG A 93 -0.64 7.89 6.01
C ARG A 93 0.63 7.95 5.16
N VAL A 94 1.81 8.03 5.77
CA VAL A 94 3.08 8.02 5.05
C VAL A 94 3.29 6.69 4.32
N LEU A 95 3.02 5.55 4.96
CA LEU A 95 3.13 4.23 4.32
C LEU A 95 2.13 4.06 3.18
N VAL A 96 0.88 4.53 3.35
CA VAL A 96 -0.13 4.52 2.29
C VAL A 96 0.27 5.44 1.14
N PHE A 97 0.86 6.60 1.42
CA PHE A 97 1.42 7.48 0.40
C PHE A 97 2.51 6.78 -0.41
N ILE A 98 3.48 6.11 0.26
CA ILE A 98 4.52 5.34 -0.42
C ILE A 98 3.90 4.26 -1.31
N ALA A 99 2.91 3.52 -0.80
CA ALA A 99 2.23 2.48 -1.58
C ALA A 99 1.52 3.05 -2.82
N PHE A 100 0.78 4.16 -2.68
CA PHE A 100 0.17 4.85 -3.83
C PHE A 100 1.22 5.37 -4.80
N TRP A 101 2.35 5.86 -4.30
CA TRP A 101 3.41 6.37 -5.15
C TRP A 101 4.05 5.27 -6.00
N LEU A 102 4.25 4.08 -5.45
CA LEU A 102 4.67 2.91 -6.23
C LEU A 102 3.67 2.59 -7.36
N VAL A 103 2.36 2.68 -7.07
CA VAL A 103 1.33 2.51 -8.11
C VAL A 103 1.40 3.61 -9.16
N MET A 104 1.60 4.88 -8.78
CA MET A 104 1.76 5.97 -9.74
C MET A 104 3.01 5.79 -10.61
N LEU A 105 4.13 5.37 -10.03
CA LEU A 105 5.34 5.04 -10.78
C LEU A 105 5.06 3.95 -11.81
N LEU A 106 4.30 2.91 -11.45
CA LEU A 106 3.88 1.87 -12.39
C LEU A 106 3.01 2.44 -13.53
N ILE A 107 1.97 3.19 -13.19
CA ILE A 107 1.02 3.73 -14.18
C ILE A 107 1.73 4.66 -15.18
N PHE A 108 2.62 5.51 -14.68
CA PHE A 108 3.28 6.53 -15.47
C PHE A 108 4.63 6.11 -16.06
N ARG A 109 5.09 4.87 -15.82
CA ARG A 109 6.43 4.42 -16.30
C ARG A 109 6.65 4.54 -17.80
N SER A 110 5.57 4.46 -18.59
CA SER A 110 5.62 4.54 -20.06
C SER A 110 5.22 5.92 -20.58
N ALA A 111 4.85 6.86 -19.71
CA ALA A 111 4.42 8.19 -20.10
C ALA A 111 5.64 9.10 -20.34
N PRO A 112 5.64 9.93 -21.40
CA PRO A 112 6.72 10.87 -21.67
C PRO A 112 6.64 12.09 -20.75
N LEU A 113 6.90 11.89 -19.46
CA LEU A 113 6.84 12.93 -18.42
C LEU A 113 8.08 13.84 -18.36
N GLY A 114 8.98 13.74 -19.35
CA GLY A 114 10.24 14.46 -19.39
C GLY A 114 11.36 13.77 -18.61
N PRO A 115 12.38 14.53 -18.14
CA PRO A 115 13.52 13.97 -17.42
C PRO A 115 13.11 13.17 -16.18
N TRP A 116 13.87 12.12 -15.84
CA TRP A 116 13.54 11.21 -14.74
C TRP A 116 13.26 11.90 -13.39
N PRO A 117 13.93 13.00 -12.97
CA PRO A 117 13.61 13.65 -11.70
C PRO A 117 12.25 14.35 -11.74
N LEU A 118 11.89 14.94 -12.88
CA LEU A 118 10.60 15.60 -13.06
C LEU A 118 9.46 14.57 -13.03
N ALA A 119 9.61 13.47 -13.76
CA ALA A 119 8.66 12.36 -13.74
C ALA A 119 8.46 11.80 -12.31
N PHE A 120 9.54 11.66 -11.56
CA PHE A 120 9.52 11.20 -10.18
C PHE A 120 8.74 12.15 -9.25
N VAL A 121 8.94 13.46 -9.38
CA VAL A 121 8.18 14.46 -8.62
C VAL A 121 6.70 14.47 -9.04
N LEU A 122 6.41 14.40 -10.33
CA LEU A 122 5.02 14.39 -10.82
C LEU A 122 4.23 13.18 -10.31
N THR A 123 4.84 12.00 -10.28
CA THR A 123 4.20 10.80 -9.71
C THR A 123 4.01 10.91 -8.20
N ALA A 124 4.91 11.59 -7.48
CA ALA A 124 4.75 11.88 -6.06
C ALA A 124 3.57 12.85 -5.81
N VAL A 125 3.43 13.89 -6.64
CA VAL A 125 2.29 14.82 -6.59
C VAL A 125 0.98 14.09 -6.90
N ALA A 126 0.96 13.20 -7.89
CA ALA A 126 -0.20 12.38 -8.20
C ALA A 126 -0.59 11.48 -7.01
N ALA A 127 0.39 10.82 -6.38
CA ALA A 127 0.19 10.00 -5.19
C ALA A 127 -0.34 10.82 -4.01
N PHE A 128 0.14 12.06 -3.86
CA PHE A 128 -0.38 12.99 -2.86
C PHE A 128 -1.86 13.36 -3.11
N GLY A 129 -2.26 13.50 -4.38
CA GLY A 129 -3.66 13.62 -4.77
C GLY A 129 -4.48 12.38 -4.39
N SER A 130 -3.96 11.18 -4.65
CA SER A 130 -4.62 9.91 -4.30
C SER A 130 -4.84 9.75 -2.80
N ILE A 131 -3.85 10.05 -1.96
CA ILE A 131 -4.01 9.97 -0.51
C ILE A 131 -5.00 11.01 0.03
N ARG A 132 -5.03 12.23 -0.54
CA ARG A 132 -6.04 13.23 -0.21
C ARG A 132 -7.45 12.73 -0.52
N ALA A 133 -7.64 12.09 -1.68
CA ALA A 133 -8.90 11.49 -2.08
C ALA A 133 -9.30 10.33 -1.14
N TYR A 134 -8.35 9.44 -0.82
CA TYR A 134 -8.53 8.33 0.12
C TYR A 134 -9.01 8.82 1.49
N ILE A 135 -8.33 9.83 2.06
CA ILE A 135 -8.71 10.43 3.35
C ILE A 135 -10.11 11.05 3.27
N ARG A 136 -10.40 11.81 2.20
CA ARG A 136 -11.72 12.45 2.03
C ARG A 136 -12.84 11.44 1.90
N TRP A 137 -12.65 10.36 1.14
CA TRP A 137 -13.65 9.32 0.95
C TRP A 137 -13.92 8.56 2.25
N SER A 138 -12.88 8.26 3.03
CA SER A 138 -13.04 7.62 4.35
C SER A 138 -13.86 8.48 5.30
N ALA A 139 -13.65 9.80 5.28
CA ALA A 139 -14.41 10.75 6.08
C ALA A 139 -15.89 10.75 5.67
N VAL A 140 -16.18 10.82 4.37
CA VAL A 140 -17.56 10.77 3.83
C VAL A 140 -18.24 9.45 4.23
N MET A 141 -17.58 8.32 4.06
CA MET A 141 -18.16 7.02 4.40
C MET A 141 -18.39 6.86 5.91
N SER A 142 -17.52 7.42 6.74
CA SER A 142 -17.70 7.44 8.19
C SER A 142 -18.91 8.28 8.61
N TRP A 143 -19.14 9.42 7.93
CA TRP A 143 -20.32 10.25 8.12
C TRP A 143 -21.60 9.53 7.73
N ILE A 144 -21.60 8.86 6.58
CA ILE A 144 -22.75 8.08 6.11
C ILE A 144 -23.07 6.96 7.11
N ARG A 145 -22.07 6.21 7.59
CA ARG A 145 -22.26 5.16 8.61
C ARG A 145 -22.77 5.70 9.94
N ALA A 146 -22.31 6.89 10.36
CA ALA A 146 -22.81 7.54 11.56
C ALA A 146 -24.27 8.03 11.40
N MET A 147 -24.64 8.44 10.19
CA MET A 147 -26.00 8.85 9.82
C MET A 147 -26.93 7.68 9.46
N SER A 148 -26.43 6.44 9.41
CA SER A 148 -27.24 5.24 9.29
C SER A 148 -27.30 4.56 10.66
N PRO A 149 -28.25 4.93 11.56
CA PRO A 149 -28.39 4.27 12.85
C PRO A 149 -29.10 2.91 12.71
N MET A 150 -29.45 2.50 11.49
CA MET A 150 -30.22 1.30 11.18
C MET A 150 -29.55 0.53 10.04
N ALA A 151 -28.58 -0.31 10.39
CA ALA A 151 -28.18 -1.50 9.64
C ALA A 151 -27.62 -2.52 10.63
#